data_AF-A0A183NDD2-F1
#
_entry.id   AF-A0A183NDD2-F1
#
_cell.length_a   1.000
_cell.length_b   1.000
_cell.length_c   1.000
_cell.angle_alpha   90.00
_cell.angle_beta   90.00
_cell.angle_gamma   90.00
#
_symmetry.space_group_name_H-M   'P 1'
#
loop_
_entity.id
_entity.type
_entity.pdbx_description
1 polymer ?
#
loop_
_entity_poly.entity_id
_entity_poly.type
_entity_poly.pdbx_seq_one_letter_code
_entity_poly.pdbx_strand_id
1 'polypeptide(L)'
;MVLEILLTRTNAQRQQIAIHYNKIFKTSIMNEMNNVKPNNLKLLLQDLLTDTSILFAEELYKAIYTSNLQMTTGLLMDFWENEFNQVENIYKLYSNESIWKSIEKRFGKSTQEFMQCVVETRRVKIEQQLTEDDVFKPVVNMNEVSKTFHVFNPID
;
A
#
# COMPACT_ATOMS: atom_id res chain seq x y z
N MET A 1 4.63 -1.53 27.67
CA MET A 1 3.25 -2.04 27.86
C MET A 1 2.35 -1.87 26.64
N VAL A 2 1.91 -0.67 26.21
CA VAL A 2 1.06 -0.53 24.99
C VAL A 2 1.84 -0.72 23.68
N LEU A 3 3.01 -0.09 23.56
CA LEU A 3 3.85 -0.19 22.36
C LEU A 3 4.26 -1.63 22.05
N GLU A 4 4.69 -2.41 23.05
CA GLU A 4 5.07 -3.82 22.88
C GLU A 4 3.90 -4.68 22.39
N ILE A 5 2.68 -4.41 22.85
CA ILE A 5 1.48 -5.10 22.35
C ILE A 5 1.29 -4.77 20.88
N LEU A 6 1.38 -3.51 20.46
CA LEU A 6 1.17 -3.13 19.06
C LEU A 6 2.29 -3.68 18.14
N LEU A 7 3.54 -3.65 18.59
CA LEU A 7 4.68 -4.16 17.81
C LEU A 7 4.64 -5.69 17.62
N THR A 8 3.94 -6.43 18.47
CA THR A 8 3.84 -7.90 18.40
C THR A 8 2.53 -8.40 17.79
N ARG A 9 1.77 -7.52 17.13
CA ARG A 9 0.48 -7.84 16.51
C ARG A 9 0.48 -7.47 15.04
N THR A 10 -0.24 -8.21 14.22
CA THR A 10 -0.47 -7.86 12.81
C THR A 10 -1.34 -6.60 12.71
N ASN A 11 -1.34 -5.91 11.56
CA ASN A 11 -2.20 -4.73 11.37
C ASN A 11 -3.68 -5.08 11.63
N ALA A 12 -4.17 -6.19 11.07
CA ALA A 12 -5.55 -6.66 11.30
C ALA A 12 -5.88 -6.85 12.80
N GLN A 13 -4.95 -7.42 13.56
CA GLN A 13 -5.11 -7.54 15.02
C GLN A 13 -5.12 -6.18 15.71
N ARG A 14 -4.27 -5.24 15.28
CA ARG A 14 -4.28 -3.86 15.81
C ARG A 14 -5.58 -3.13 15.51
N GLN A 15 -6.16 -3.31 14.32
CA GLN A 15 -7.50 -2.77 14.00
C GLN A 15 -8.57 -3.34 14.92
N GLN A 16 -8.57 -4.65 15.16
CA GLN A 16 -9.50 -5.28 16.10
C GLN A 16 -9.35 -4.76 17.54
N ILE A 17 -8.11 -4.51 17.97
CA ILE A 17 -7.82 -3.91 19.29
C ILE A 17 -8.39 -2.50 19.36
N ALA A 18 -8.15 -1.66 18.36
CA ALA A 18 -8.67 -0.29 18.30
C ALA A 18 -10.21 -0.25 18.36
N ILE A 19 -10.87 -1.12 17.58
CA ILE A 19 -12.33 -1.25 17.54
C ILE A 19 -12.87 -1.71 18.91
N HIS A 20 -12.28 -2.75 19.51
CA HIS A 20 -12.72 -3.25 20.81
C HIS A 20 -12.54 -2.21 21.92
N TYR A 21 -11.41 -1.51 21.92
CA TYR A 21 -11.15 -0.46 22.90
C TYR A 21 -12.19 0.64 22.83
N ASN A 22 -12.48 1.14 21.62
CA ASN A 22 -13.53 2.15 21.44
C ASN A 22 -14.90 1.64 21.89
N LYS A 23 -15.24 0.39 21.60
CA LYS A 23 -16.51 -0.21 22.00
C LYS A 23 -16.69 -0.25 23.51
N ILE A 24 -15.64 -0.63 24.25
CA ILE A 24 -15.65 -0.80 25.71
C ILE A 24 -15.57 0.55 26.42
N PHE A 25 -14.58 1.38 26.07
CA PHE A 25 -14.25 2.59 26.80
C PHE A 25 -14.86 3.87 26.21
N LYS A 26 -15.55 3.77 25.06
CA LYS A 26 -16.16 4.91 24.35
C LYS A 26 -15.18 6.04 24.01
N THR A 27 -13.90 5.69 23.85
CA THR A 27 -12.82 6.63 23.50
C THR A 27 -11.80 5.95 22.58
N SER A 28 -10.97 6.74 21.91
CA SER A 28 -9.88 6.23 21.07
C SER A 28 -8.66 5.86 21.92
N ILE A 29 -7.95 4.77 21.57
CA ILE A 29 -6.64 4.45 22.15
C ILE A 29 -5.67 5.63 22.01
N MET A 30 -5.79 6.41 20.92
CA MET A 30 -4.95 7.59 20.69
C MET A 30 -5.11 8.67 21.76
N ASN A 31 -6.26 8.75 22.43
CA ASN A 31 -6.49 9.73 23.48
C ASN A 31 -5.66 9.44 24.74
N GLU A 32 -5.37 8.16 25.01
CA GLU A 32 -4.46 7.76 26.09
C GLU A 32 -3.01 8.20 25.82
N MET A 33 -2.68 8.44 24.54
CA MET A 33 -1.33 8.73 24.08
C MET A 33 -1.06 10.24 23.97
N ASN A 34 -1.98 11.10 24.41
CA ASN A 34 -1.85 12.55 24.27
C ASN A 34 -0.63 13.13 25.00
N ASN A 35 -0.15 12.47 26.05
CA ASN A 35 1.02 12.88 26.83
C ASN A 35 2.33 12.19 26.41
N VAL A 36 2.31 11.34 25.37
CA VAL A 36 3.50 10.62 24.91
C VAL A 36 4.47 11.60 24.25
N LYS A 37 5.66 11.74 24.84
CA LYS A 37 6.82 12.44 24.28
C LYS A 37 7.93 11.43 24.05
N PRO A 38 8.67 11.47 22.92
CA PRO A 38 8.67 12.50 21.88
C PRO A 38 7.56 12.34 20.80
N ASN A 39 7.30 13.40 20.02
CA ASN A 39 6.27 13.42 18.97
C ASN A 39 6.41 12.27 17.94
N ASN A 40 7.63 11.87 17.62
CA ASN A 40 7.87 10.77 16.67
C ASN A 40 7.30 9.43 17.17
N LEU A 41 7.32 9.20 18.50
CA LEU A 41 6.72 8.01 19.08
C LEU A 41 5.19 8.07 19.00
N LYS A 42 4.60 9.26 19.13
CA LYS A 42 3.16 9.45 18.94
C LYS A 42 2.74 9.16 17.49
N LEU A 43 3.52 9.61 16.51
CA LEU A 43 3.29 9.30 15.09
C LEU A 43 3.39 7.80 14.82
N LEU A 44 4.46 7.14 15.30
CA LEU A 44 4.61 5.69 15.15
C LEU A 44 3.41 4.92 15.72
N LEU A 45 2.92 5.30 16.90
CA LEU A 45 1.75 4.67 17.51
C LEU A 45 0.47 4.90 16.71
N GLN A 46 0.31 6.10 16.14
CA GLN A 46 -0.79 6.41 15.24
C GLN A 46 -0.75 5.53 13.99
N ASP A 47 0.42 5.41 13.36
CA ASP A 47 0.59 4.61 12.15
C ASP A 47 0.36 3.12 12.43
N LEU A 48 0.83 2.61 13.56
CA LEU A 48 0.56 1.23 13.98
C LEU A 48 -0.94 0.95 14.15
N LEU A 49 -1.72 1.92 14.61
CA LEU A 49 -3.17 1.78 14.79
C LEU A 49 -3.98 2.09 13.53
N THR A 50 -3.35 2.59 12.47
CA THR A 50 -4.02 2.94 11.22
C THR A 50 -4.04 1.74 10.28
N ASP A 51 -5.14 1.56 9.54
CA ASP A 51 -5.21 0.51 8.52
C ASP A 51 -4.12 0.74 7.49
N THR A 52 -3.40 -0.32 7.12
CA THR A 52 -2.25 -0.20 6.20
C THR A 52 -2.67 0.41 4.86
N SER A 53 -3.88 0.12 4.39
CA SER A 53 -4.40 0.64 3.11
C SER A 53 -4.59 2.16 3.14
N ILE A 54 -4.95 2.72 4.31
CA ILE A 54 -5.06 4.17 4.52
C ILE A 54 -3.69 4.82 4.40
N LEU A 55 -2.68 4.28 5.09
CA LEU A 55 -1.31 4.80 5.06
C LEU A 55 -0.75 4.78 3.63
N PHE A 56 -0.91 3.66 2.92
CA PHE A 56 -0.48 3.55 1.53
C PHE A 56 -1.22 4.51 0.61
N ALA A 57 -2.54 4.66 0.74
CA ALA A 57 -3.33 5.56 -0.09
C ALA A 57 -2.90 7.03 0.10
N GLU A 58 -2.65 7.44 1.34
CA GLU A 58 -2.20 8.79 1.67
C GLU A 58 -0.80 9.06 1.10
N GLU A 59 0.17 8.16 1.32
CA GLU A 59 1.54 8.31 0.82
C GLU A 59 1.60 8.25 -0.71
N LEU A 60 0.80 7.38 -1.33
CA LEU A 60 0.70 7.30 -2.79
C LEU A 60 0.08 8.57 -3.38
N TYR A 61 -0.95 9.13 -2.75
CA TYR A 61 -1.52 10.42 -3.14
C TYR A 61 -0.49 11.55 -3.06
N LYS A 62 0.23 11.66 -1.95
CA LYS A 62 1.31 12.65 -1.80
C LYS A 62 2.39 12.48 -2.86
N ALA A 63 2.83 11.24 -3.10
CA ALA A 63 3.87 10.93 -4.09
C ALA A 63 3.46 11.33 -5.51
N ILE A 64 2.24 10.96 -5.93
CA ILE A 64 1.72 11.31 -7.26
C ILE A 64 1.50 12.83 -7.37
N TYR A 65 0.90 13.46 -6.35
CA TYR A 65 0.62 14.90 -6.35
C TYR A 65 1.90 15.75 -6.44
N THR A 66 2.96 15.32 -5.76
CA THR A 66 4.28 15.97 -5.78
C THR A 66 5.16 15.54 -6.95
N SER A 67 4.61 14.77 -7.90
CA SER A 67 5.36 14.24 -9.05
C SER A 67 6.61 13.45 -8.66
N ASN A 68 6.60 12.76 -7.52
CA ASN A 68 7.67 11.89 -7.08
C ASN A 68 7.52 10.49 -7.69
N LEU A 69 8.11 10.31 -8.86
CA LEU A 69 8.02 9.06 -9.64
C LEU A 69 8.63 7.86 -8.89
N GLN A 70 9.75 8.07 -8.19
CA GLN A 70 10.46 7.01 -7.48
C GLN A 70 9.59 6.45 -6.34
N MET A 71 9.02 7.33 -5.52
CA MET A 71 8.14 6.92 -4.42
C MET A 71 6.85 6.28 -4.95
N THR A 72 6.25 6.86 -5.99
CA THR A 72 5.05 6.31 -6.63
C THR A 72 5.30 4.87 -7.10
N THR A 73 6.41 4.64 -7.80
CA THR A 73 6.80 3.32 -8.29
C THR A 73 7.07 2.35 -7.15
N GLY A 74 7.82 2.78 -6.14
CA GLY A 74 8.16 1.94 -4.98
C GLY A 74 6.92 1.44 -4.26
N LEU A 75 5.98 2.34 -3.95
CA LEU A 75 4.73 1.98 -3.27
C LEU A 75 3.87 1.02 -4.10
N LEU A 76 3.70 1.28 -5.40
CA LEU A 76 2.94 0.39 -6.28
C LEU A 76 3.56 -0.99 -6.41
N MET A 77 4.90 -1.06 -6.36
CA MET A 77 5.62 -2.31 -6.42
C MET A 77 5.40 -3.17 -5.17
N ASP A 78 5.12 -2.58 -4.02
CA ASP A 78 4.94 -3.35 -2.79
C ASP A 78 3.58 -4.06 -2.71
N PHE A 79 2.63 -3.75 -3.59
CA PHE A 79 1.30 -4.36 -3.58
C PHE A 79 1.28 -5.77 -4.18
N TRP A 80 0.64 -6.68 -3.46
CA TRP A 80 0.38 -8.06 -3.86
C TRP A 80 -1.11 -8.39 -3.87
N GLU A 81 -1.50 -9.35 -4.72
CA GLU A 81 -2.86 -9.91 -4.77
C GLU A 81 -3.97 -8.84 -4.83
N ASN A 82 -4.70 -8.62 -3.73
CA ASN A 82 -5.82 -7.69 -3.64
C ASN A 82 -5.50 -6.38 -2.89
N GLU A 83 -4.26 -6.20 -2.42
CA GLU A 83 -3.84 -5.00 -1.68
C GLU A 83 -4.03 -3.73 -2.52
N PHE A 84 -3.71 -3.80 -3.81
CA PHE A 84 -3.94 -2.68 -4.73
C PHE A 84 -5.40 -2.19 -4.70
N ASN A 85 -6.38 -3.11 -4.75
CA ASN A 85 -7.80 -2.73 -4.77
C ASN A 85 -8.25 -2.11 -3.44
N GLN A 86 -7.69 -2.55 -2.31
CA GLN A 86 -7.96 -1.96 -1.01
C GLN A 86 -7.45 -0.51 -0.95
N VAL A 87 -6.22 -0.28 -1.43
CA VAL A 87 -5.61 1.05 -1.51
C VAL A 87 -6.35 1.95 -2.50
N GLU A 88 -6.67 1.46 -3.70
CA GLU A 88 -7.39 2.19 -4.76
C GLU A 88 -8.73 2.74 -4.26
N ASN A 89 -9.48 1.97 -3.46
CA ASN A 89 -10.76 2.41 -2.92
C ASN A 89 -10.62 3.59 -1.94
N ILE A 90 -9.56 3.59 -1.13
CA ILE A 90 -9.30 4.66 -0.18
C ILE A 90 -8.66 5.87 -0.88
N TYR A 91 -7.78 5.64 -1.85
CA TYR A 91 -7.15 6.67 -2.66
C TYR A 91 -8.17 7.61 -3.31
N LYS A 92 -9.29 7.05 -3.81
CA LYS A 92 -10.40 7.82 -4.40
C LYS A 92 -11.02 8.84 -3.43
N LEU A 93 -10.91 8.63 -2.13
CA LEU A 93 -11.38 9.59 -1.11
C LEU A 93 -10.49 10.84 -1.05
N TYR A 94 -9.21 10.74 -1.40
CA TYR A 94 -8.27 11.86 -1.41
C TYR A 94 -8.24 12.60 -2.76
N SER A 95 -8.39 11.88 -3.87
CA SER A 95 -8.15 12.42 -5.21
C SER A 95 -9.42 12.66 -6.04
N ASN A 96 -10.55 12.05 -5.65
CA ASN A 96 -11.76 11.91 -6.48
C ASN A 96 -11.52 11.20 -7.83
N GLU A 97 -10.39 10.52 -8.01
CA GLU A 97 -10.00 9.85 -9.25
C GLU A 97 -9.32 8.50 -8.97
N SER A 98 -9.19 7.66 -10.00
CA SER A 98 -8.39 6.44 -9.87
C SER A 98 -6.91 6.75 -9.73
N ILE A 99 -6.15 5.80 -9.17
CA ILE A 99 -4.68 5.87 -9.12
C ILE A 99 -4.13 6.02 -10.55
N TRP A 100 -4.62 5.20 -11.49
CA TRP A 100 -4.18 5.22 -12.89
C TRP A 100 -4.39 6.56 -13.58
N LYS A 101 -5.57 7.17 -13.43
CA LYS A 101 -5.85 8.49 -14.01
C LYS A 101 -4.93 9.57 -13.42
N SER A 102 -4.62 9.46 -12.13
CA SER A 102 -3.70 10.39 -11.47
C SER A 102 -2.27 10.24 -11.99
N ILE A 103 -1.81 9.01 -12.21
CA ILE A 103 -0.47 8.72 -12.77
C ILE A 103 -0.38 9.19 -14.21
N GLU A 104 -1.38 8.91 -15.05
CA GLU A 104 -1.41 9.38 -16.44
C GLU A 104 -1.29 10.90 -16.51
N LYS A 105 -2.08 11.64 -15.72
CA LYS A 105 -2.04 13.10 -15.69
C LYS A 105 -0.69 13.66 -15.24
N ARG A 106 0.01 12.97 -14.33
CA ARG A 106 1.24 13.47 -13.71
C ARG A 106 2.51 13.03 -14.42
N PHE A 107 2.52 11.84 -15.00
CA PHE A 107 3.71 11.18 -15.53
C PHE A 107 3.55 10.68 -16.98
N GLY A 108 2.39 10.88 -17.57
CA GLY A 108 2.08 10.46 -18.94
C GLY A 108 1.57 9.02 -19.05
N LYS A 109 0.91 8.75 -20.19
CA LYS A 109 0.25 7.47 -20.49
C LYS A 109 1.21 6.28 -20.47
N SER A 110 2.37 6.39 -21.09
CA SER A 110 3.35 5.28 -21.13
C SER A 110 3.84 4.86 -19.74
N THR A 111 4.04 5.82 -18.84
CA THR A 111 4.41 5.53 -17.44
C THR A 111 3.27 4.82 -16.71
N GLN A 112 2.04 5.29 -16.92
CA GLN A 112 0.85 4.69 -16.34
C GLN A 112 0.66 3.23 -16.80
N GLU A 113 0.77 2.96 -18.10
CA GLU A 113 0.65 1.62 -18.68
C GLU A 113 1.73 0.67 -18.15
N PHE A 114 2.98 1.15 -18.07
CA PHE A 114 4.08 0.35 -17.52
C PHE A 114 3.84 -0.04 -16.05
N MET A 115 3.46 0.94 -15.20
CA MET A 115 3.18 0.68 -13.80
C MET A 115 1.97 -0.24 -13.61
N GLN A 116 0.92 -0.05 -14.41
CA GLN A 116 -0.26 -0.92 -14.38
C GLN A 116 0.11 -2.36 -14.73
N CYS A 117 0.94 -2.57 -15.76
CA CYS A 117 1.45 -3.89 -16.10
C CYS A 117 2.18 -4.55 -14.91
N VAL A 118 3.08 -3.82 -14.25
CA VAL A 118 3.81 -4.32 -13.06
C VAL A 118 2.84 -4.75 -11.95
N VAL A 119 1.86 -3.91 -11.61
CA VAL A 119 0.88 -4.24 -10.55
C VAL A 119 0.03 -5.45 -10.93
N GLU A 120 -0.49 -5.51 -12.16
CA GLU A 120 -1.33 -6.63 -12.62
C GLU A 120 -0.57 -7.96 -12.59
N THR A 121 0.71 -7.98 -12.95
CA THR A 121 1.53 -9.20 -12.92
C THR A 121 1.75 -9.76 -11.51
N ARG A 122 1.59 -8.92 -10.48
CA ARG A 122 1.69 -9.30 -9.06
C ARG A 122 0.35 -9.71 -8.44
N ARG A 123 -0.75 -9.61 -9.18
CA ARG A 123 -2.05 -10.13 -8.75
C ARG A 123 -2.15 -11.65 -8.91
N VAL A 124 -1.35 -12.21 -9.81
CA VAL A 124 -1.26 -13.66 -10.02
C VAL A 124 -0.24 -14.22 -9.04
N LYS A 125 -0.70 -15.05 -8.09
CA LYS A 125 0.20 -15.78 -7.19
C LYS A 125 1.05 -16.72 -8.02
N ILE A 126 2.36 -16.46 -8.07
CA ILE A 126 3.31 -17.42 -8.63
C ILE A 126 3.39 -18.56 -7.61
N GLU A 127 2.99 -19.77 -8.00
CA GLU A 127 3.34 -20.97 -7.24
C GLU A 127 4.86 -21.10 -7.26
N GLN A 128 5.51 -20.64 -6.20
CA GLN A 128 6.96 -20.70 -6.12
C GLN A 128 7.38 -22.11 -5.66
N GLN A 129 8.17 -22.79 -6.49
CA GLN A 129 9.17 -23.74 -5.98
C GLN A 129 10.36 -22.90 -5.51
N LEU A 130 10.28 -22.34 -4.30
CA LEU A 130 11.40 -21.60 -3.70
C LEU A 130 12.55 -22.58 -3.44
N THR A 131 13.72 -22.33 -4.03
CA THR A 131 14.97 -22.84 -3.48
C THR A 131 15.51 -21.86 -2.44
N GLU A 132 16.23 -22.34 -1.42
CA GLU A 132 16.65 -21.52 -0.25
C GLU A 132 17.43 -20.24 -0.61
N ASP A 133 17.95 -20.15 -1.84
CA ASP A 133 18.70 -19.00 -2.36
C ASP A 133 17.83 -17.85 -2.93
N ASP A 134 16.52 -18.04 -3.10
CA ASP A 134 15.65 -17.10 -3.84
C ASP A 134 15.01 -15.98 -2.99
N VAL A 135 15.27 -15.94 -1.68
CA VAL A 135 14.54 -15.11 -0.70
C VAL A 135 14.62 -13.59 -0.95
N PHE A 136 15.55 -13.11 -1.79
CA PHE A 136 15.80 -11.67 -1.97
C PHE A 136 15.54 -11.09 -3.36
N LYS A 137 15.09 -11.88 -4.34
CA LYS A 137 14.75 -11.33 -5.66
C LYS A 137 13.24 -11.21 -5.80
N PRO A 138 12.67 -10.01 -6.08
CA PRO A 138 11.29 -9.92 -6.49
C PRO A 138 11.13 -10.75 -7.77
N VAL A 139 10.47 -11.91 -7.65
CA VAL A 139 10.24 -12.82 -8.78
C VAL A 139 9.16 -12.19 -9.65
N VAL A 140 9.58 -11.57 -10.74
CA VAL A 140 8.68 -11.02 -11.75
C VAL A 140 8.26 -12.17 -12.68
N ASN A 141 6.95 -12.42 -12.80
CA ASN A 141 6.45 -13.39 -13.77
C ASN A 141 6.55 -12.81 -15.20
N MET A 142 7.68 -13.03 -15.86
CA MET A 142 7.95 -12.46 -17.20
C MET A 142 6.91 -12.89 -18.25
N ASN A 143 6.30 -14.07 -18.09
CA ASN A 143 5.24 -14.52 -19.00
C ASN A 143 3.97 -13.68 -18.85
N GLU A 144 3.57 -13.37 -17.62
CA GLU A 144 2.43 -12.47 -17.38
C GLU A 144 2.79 -11.04 -17.80
N VAL A 145 4.02 -10.56 -17.55
CA VAL A 145 4.46 -9.23 -18.01
C VAL A 145 4.31 -9.11 -19.53
N SER A 146 4.79 -10.09 -20.29
CA SER A 146 4.68 -10.08 -21.75
C SER A 146 3.23 -10.08 -22.21
N LYS A 147 2.37 -10.94 -21.65
CA LYS A 147 0.94 -10.97 -21.98
C LYS A 147 0.26 -9.64 -21.71
N THR A 148 0.45 -9.09 -20.51
CA THR A 148 -0.19 -7.85 -20.09
C THR A 148 0.35 -6.66 -20.88
N PHE A 149 1.65 -6.61 -21.18
CA PHE A 149 2.23 -5.55 -22.01
C PHE A 149 1.64 -5.52 -23.43
N HIS A 150 1.45 -6.67 -24.07
CA HIS A 150 0.83 -6.75 -25.40
C HIS A 150 -0.65 -6.33 -25.42
N VAL A 151 -1.37 -6.43 -24.29
CA VAL A 151 -2.74 -5.90 -24.17
C VAL A 151 -2.73 -4.37 -24.17
N PHE A 152 -1.75 -3.75 -23.52
CA PHE A 152 -1.65 -2.29 -23.43
C PHE A 152 -0.98 -1.64 -24.64
N ASN A 153 -0.09 -2.36 -25.34
CA ASN A 153 0.53 -1.95 -26.60
C ASN A 153 0.36 -3.03 -27.67
N PRO A 154 -0.80 -3.08 -28.36
CA PRO A 154 -0.97 -3.95 -29.51
C PRO A 154 0.02 -3.53 -30.61
N ILE A 155 0.74 -4.51 -31.16
CA ILE A 155 1.55 -4.32 -32.36
C ILE A 155 0.57 -4.42 -33.53
N ASP A 156 0.44 -3.34 -34.31
CA ASP A 156 -0.30 -3.31 -35.58
C ASP A 156 0.30 -4.27 -36.62
#